data_AF-A0A060BJL5-F1
#
_entry.id   AF-A0A060BJL5-F1
#
_cell.length_a   1.000
_cell.length_b   1.000
_cell.length_c   1.000
_cell.angle_alpha   90.00
_cell.angle_beta   90.00
_cell.angle_gamma   90.00
#
_symmetry.space_group_name_H-M   'P 1'
#
loop_
_entity.id
_entity.type
_entity.pdbx_description
1 polymer ?
#
loop_
_entity_poly.entity_id
_entity_poly.type
_entity_poly.pdbx_seq_one_letter_code
_entity_poly.pdbx_strand_id
1 'polypeptide(L)'
;KGMATIPLTLINKSGHRGKMFVMVYGQLGSTWYVVTNKKGDVAALPDSNTYRPYGLNVGRKKKLTIRVPELMHSRVYVSFGKKLQLISPGGAPTPTSGWSKLDQNNDTNPNFYTLFDWFEYSWGPQPAPVPPLLPANATYINGNQTQVDMFGIPMLFTFVGVD
;
A
#
# COMPACT_ATOMS: atom_id res chain seq x y z
N LYS A 1 -22.21 1.02 -3.97
CA LYS A 1 -21.28 0.49 -5.00
C LYS A 1 -19.87 0.50 -4.40
N GLY A 2 -19.09 -0.56 -4.55
CA GLY A 2 -17.68 -0.57 -4.11
C GLY A 2 -16.82 0.38 -4.96
N MET A 3 -15.64 0.74 -4.45
CA MET A 3 -14.66 1.56 -5.18
C MET A 3 -14.23 0.89 -6.49
N ALA A 4 -13.90 1.67 -7.51
CA ALA A 4 -13.24 1.14 -8.71
C ALA A 4 -11.90 0.51 -8.32
N THR A 5 -11.48 -0.52 -9.08
CA THR A 5 -10.22 -1.23 -8.80
C THR A 5 -9.44 -1.52 -10.07
N ILE A 6 -8.11 -1.50 -10.00
CA ILE A 6 -7.20 -2.01 -11.03
C ILE A 6 -6.46 -3.27 -10.54
N PRO A 7 -6.07 -4.19 -11.44
CA PRO A 7 -5.28 -5.35 -11.06
C PRO A 7 -3.83 -4.96 -10.77
N LEU A 8 -3.33 -5.35 -9.59
CA LEU A 8 -1.91 -5.35 -9.25
C LEU A 8 -1.38 -6.78 -9.28
N THR A 9 -0.48 -7.04 -10.23
CA THR A 9 0.20 -8.35 -10.34
C THR A 9 1.53 -8.30 -9.60
N LEU A 10 1.66 -9.14 -8.57
CA LEU A 10 2.88 -9.31 -7.79
C LEU A 10 3.62 -10.53 -8.30
N ILE A 11 4.90 -10.34 -8.65
CA ILE A 11 5.80 -11.40 -9.09
C ILE A 11 6.92 -11.51 -8.05
N ASN A 12 6.89 -12.58 -7.25
CA ASN A 12 7.89 -12.83 -6.23
C ASN A 12 9.11 -13.54 -6.83
N LYS A 13 10.19 -12.77 -7.03
CA LYS A 13 11.51 -13.26 -7.43
C LYS A 13 12.56 -13.17 -6.30
N SER A 14 12.14 -12.96 -5.05
CA SER A 14 13.07 -12.69 -3.94
C SER A 14 13.85 -13.92 -3.44
N GLY A 15 13.41 -15.13 -3.80
CA GLY A 15 13.95 -16.37 -3.22
C GLY A 15 13.58 -16.61 -1.75
N HIS A 16 12.86 -15.68 -1.11
CA HIS A 16 12.50 -15.76 0.29
C HIS A 16 11.46 -16.88 0.55
N ARG A 17 11.71 -17.73 1.56
CA ARG A 17 10.87 -18.92 1.87
C ARG A 17 9.68 -18.62 2.80
N GLY A 18 9.69 -17.47 3.46
CA GLY A 18 8.60 -17.01 4.32
C GLY A 18 7.31 -16.69 3.54
N LYS A 19 6.19 -16.60 4.27
CA LYS A 19 4.93 -16.10 3.68
C LYS A 19 5.10 -14.62 3.32
N MET A 20 4.56 -14.21 2.17
CA MET A 20 4.49 -12.82 1.75
C MET A 20 3.15 -12.23 2.21
N PHE A 21 3.20 -10.99 2.66
CA PHE A 21 2.04 -10.20 3.07
C PHE A 21 2.02 -8.89 2.30
N VAL A 22 0.82 -8.43 1.95
CA VAL A 22 0.63 -7.19 1.19
C VAL A 22 -0.33 -6.29 1.95
N MET A 23 0.13 -5.13 2.38
CA MET A 23 -0.70 -4.11 3.03
C MET A 23 -0.88 -2.95 2.07
N VAL A 24 -2.13 -2.59 1.80
CA VAL A 24 -2.47 -1.44 0.96
C VAL A 24 -3.35 -0.52 1.79
N TYR A 25 -2.95 0.73 1.91
CA TYR A 25 -3.80 1.79 2.44
C TYR A 25 -3.72 3.02 1.55
N GLY A 26 -4.70 3.91 1.68
CA GLY A 26 -4.76 5.19 0.99
C GLY A 26 -5.97 5.98 1.45
N GLN A 27 -6.27 7.08 0.79
CA GLN A 27 -7.29 8.04 1.19
C GLN A 27 -8.36 8.22 0.10
N LEU A 28 -9.62 8.36 0.51
CA LEU A 28 -10.70 8.87 -0.32
C LEU A 28 -11.40 10.01 0.43
N GLY A 29 -11.39 11.21 -0.16
CA GLY A 29 -11.80 12.42 0.56
C GLY A 29 -10.90 12.64 1.78
N SER A 30 -11.49 12.80 2.96
CA SER A 30 -10.74 12.91 4.22
C SER A 30 -10.50 11.58 4.92
N THR A 31 -11.13 10.49 4.47
CA THR A 31 -11.11 9.20 5.17
C THR A 31 -10.00 8.30 4.65
N TRP A 32 -9.24 7.70 5.55
CA TRP A 32 -8.24 6.69 5.22
C TRP A 32 -8.84 5.29 5.25
N TYR A 33 -8.41 4.48 4.30
CA TYR A 33 -8.90 3.13 4.07
C TYR A 33 -7.74 2.15 4.00
N VAL A 34 -7.99 0.93 4.45
CA VAL A 34 -7.10 -0.23 4.27
C VAL A 34 -7.81 -1.30 3.44
N VAL A 35 -7.09 -1.92 2.51
CA VAL A 35 -7.61 -3.04 1.72
C VAL A 35 -7.69 -4.29 2.61
N THR A 36 -8.88 -4.88 2.64
CA THR A 36 -9.24 -6.00 3.53
C THR A 36 -9.20 -7.36 2.85
N ASN A 37 -9.25 -7.41 1.52
CA ASN A 37 -9.20 -8.66 0.77
C ASN A 37 -8.59 -8.50 -0.63
N LYS A 38 -8.41 -9.63 -1.32
CA LYS A 38 -7.77 -9.67 -2.65
C LYS A 38 -8.64 -9.08 -3.77
N LYS A 39 -9.93 -8.85 -3.53
CA LYS A 39 -10.87 -8.23 -4.47
C LYS A 39 -10.79 -6.70 -4.45
N GLY A 40 -10.04 -6.13 -3.51
CA GLY A 40 -9.86 -4.69 -3.40
C GLY A 40 -10.88 -4.02 -2.48
N ASP A 41 -11.68 -4.81 -1.74
CA ASP A 41 -12.62 -4.26 -0.77
C ASP A 41 -11.85 -3.57 0.36
N VAL A 42 -12.36 -2.43 0.79
CA VAL A 42 -11.73 -1.59 1.81
C VAL A 42 -12.58 -1.47 3.07
N ALA A 43 -11.92 -1.19 4.19
CA ALA A 43 -12.54 -0.70 5.42
C ALA A 43 -11.84 0.59 5.85
N ALA A 44 -12.58 1.50 6.49
CA ALA A 44 -11.99 2.67 7.10
C ALA A 44 -10.95 2.25 8.14
N LEU A 45 -9.82 2.95 8.20
CA LEU A 45 -8.84 2.73 9.25
C LEU A 45 -9.43 3.23 10.59
N PRO A 46 -9.46 2.38 11.63
CA PRO A 46 -9.94 2.81 12.94
C PRO A 46 -8.93 3.78 13.57
N ASP A 47 -9.41 4.68 14.42
CA ASP A 47 -8.52 5.44 15.30
C ASP A 47 -7.82 4.49 16.28
N SER A 48 -6.50 4.51 16.32
CA SER A 48 -5.71 3.64 17.19
C SER A 48 -4.31 4.20 17.45
N ASN A 49 -4.02 4.47 18.72
CA ASN A 49 -2.66 4.75 19.20
C ASN A 49 -1.86 3.47 19.53
N THR A 50 -2.42 2.29 19.25
CA THR A 50 -1.79 1.00 19.49
C THR A 50 -1.50 0.29 18.18
N TYR A 51 -0.33 -0.35 18.09
CA TYR A 51 0.07 -1.08 16.89
C TYR A 51 -0.92 -2.19 16.58
N ARG A 52 -1.41 -2.20 15.34
CA ARG A 52 -2.30 -3.25 14.85
C ARG A 52 -1.74 -3.87 13.57
N PRO A 53 -1.82 -5.21 13.43
CA PRO A 53 -1.30 -5.88 12.26
C PRO A 53 -2.25 -5.75 11.07
N TYR A 54 -1.73 -5.27 9.94
CA TYR A 54 -2.47 -5.14 8.68
C TYR A 54 -1.81 -5.91 7.55
N GLY A 55 -2.59 -6.13 6.49
CA GLY A 55 -2.13 -6.77 5.27
C GLY A 55 -2.71 -8.16 5.03
N LEU A 56 -2.82 -8.46 3.74
CA LEU A 56 -3.32 -9.69 3.19
C LEU A 56 -2.22 -10.75 3.21
N ASN A 57 -2.50 -11.91 3.78
CA ASN A 57 -1.63 -13.07 3.62
C ASN A 57 -1.80 -13.61 2.19
N VAL A 58 -0.76 -13.45 1.36
CA VAL A 58 -0.76 -13.92 -0.03
C VAL A 58 0.03 -15.23 -0.20
N GLY A 59 0.51 -15.80 0.90
CA GLY A 59 1.16 -17.10 0.95
C GLY A 59 2.57 -17.06 0.37
N ARG A 60 2.98 -18.16 -0.28
CA ARG A 60 4.31 -18.32 -0.91
C ARG A 60 4.24 -18.29 -2.44
N LYS A 61 3.19 -17.68 -3.00
CA LYS A 61 2.96 -17.70 -4.45
C LYS A 61 4.06 -16.92 -5.18
N LYS A 62 4.61 -17.50 -6.26
CA LYS A 62 5.57 -16.83 -7.15
C LYS A 62 4.93 -15.74 -8.00
N LYS A 63 3.63 -15.88 -8.30
CA LYS A 63 2.84 -14.90 -9.03
C LYS A 63 1.43 -14.88 -8.46
N LEU A 64 0.88 -13.69 -8.24
CA LEU A 64 -0.51 -13.51 -7.84
C LEU A 64 -1.01 -12.14 -8.25
N THR A 65 -2.32 -12.01 -8.40
CA THR A 65 -2.97 -10.73 -8.66
C THR A 65 -3.89 -10.40 -7.48
N ILE A 66 -3.78 -9.18 -6.98
CA ILE A 66 -4.78 -8.54 -6.13
C ILE A 66 -5.38 -7.36 -6.87
N ARG A 67 -6.44 -6.79 -6.32
CA ARG A 67 -7.04 -5.56 -6.82
C ARG A 67 -6.71 -4.42 -5.87
N VAL A 68 -6.26 -3.29 -6.41
CA VAL A 68 -6.04 -2.06 -5.64
C VAL A 68 -7.12 -1.04 -6.02
N PRO A 69 -7.75 -0.40 -5.04
CA PRO A 69 -8.85 0.54 -5.26
C PRO A 69 -8.37 1.92 -5.73
N GLU A 70 -9.30 2.72 -6.23
CA GLU A 70 -9.11 4.15 -6.51
C GLU A 70 -8.94 4.92 -5.19
N LEU A 71 -7.68 5.14 -4.81
CA LEU A 71 -7.28 5.82 -3.58
C LEU A 71 -6.11 6.78 -3.86
N MET A 72 -6.15 7.91 -3.17
CA MET A 72 -5.12 8.94 -3.13
C MET A 72 -4.07 8.64 -2.05
N HIS A 73 -2.85 9.14 -2.22
CA HIS A 73 -1.78 9.05 -1.20
C HIS A 73 -1.54 7.61 -0.70
N SER A 74 -1.63 6.66 -1.63
CA SER A 74 -1.65 5.24 -1.28
C SER A 74 -0.24 4.70 -1.12
N ARG A 75 -0.10 3.76 -0.19
CA ARG A 75 1.10 2.94 -0.05
C ARG A 75 0.76 1.47 -0.18
N VAL A 76 1.60 0.75 -0.92
CA VAL A 76 1.53 -0.70 -1.07
C VAL A 76 2.81 -1.30 -0.49
N TYR A 77 2.69 -1.81 0.73
CA TYR A 77 3.77 -2.49 1.41
C TYR A 77 3.79 -3.98 1.07
N VAL A 78 4.99 -4.49 0.82
CA VAL A 78 5.28 -5.92 0.71
C VAL A 78 6.18 -6.31 1.88
N SER A 79 5.79 -7.33 2.63
CA SER A 79 6.58 -7.85 3.77
C SER A 79 6.67 -9.36 3.75
N PHE A 80 7.73 -9.91 4.36
CA PHE A 80 7.94 -11.34 4.49
C PHE A 80 7.93 -11.80 5.96
N GLY A 81 7.37 -12.99 6.20
CA GLY A 81 7.36 -13.67 7.49
C GLY A 81 6.19 -13.26 8.40
N LYS A 82 5.93 -11.95 8.53
CA LYS A 82 4.83 -11.40 9.35
C LYS A 82 4.14 -10.22 8.66
N LYS A 83 2.92 -9.92 9.12
CA LYS A 83 2.20 -8.69 8.80
C LYS A 83 2.96 -7.49 9.38
N LEU A 84 2.95 -6.37 8.66
CA LEU A 84 3.36 -5.10 9.22
C LEU A 84 2.31 -4.57 10.19
N GLN A 85 2.77 -3.78 11.14
CA GLN A 85 1.92 -3.11 12.10
C GLN A 85 2.00 -1.61 11.92
N LEU A 86 0.87 -0.92 12.07
CA LEU A 86 0.83 0.54 12.11
C LEU A 86 -0.08 1.01 13.24
N ILE A 87 0.10 2.26 13.63
CA ILE A 87 -0.85 3.04 14.40
C ILE A 87 -1.58 4.00 13.45
N SER A 88 -2.76 4.43 13.85
CA SER A 88 -3.59 5.35 13.07
C SER A 88 -4.27 6.39 13.96
N PRO A 89 -3.52 7.28 14.63
CA PRO A 89 -4.10 8.34 15.46
C PRO A 89 -5.03 9.23 14.63
N GLY A 90 -6.25 9.46 15.11
CA GLY A 90 -7.29 10.20 14.39
C GLY A 90 -7.75 9.52 13.09
N GLY A 91 -7.49 8.22 12.94
CA GLY A 91 -7.83 7.45 11.74
C GLY A 91 -6.86 7.63 10.56
N ALA A 92 -5.75 8.38 10.72
CA ALA A 92 -4.74 8.55 9.69
C ALA A 92 -3.52 7.66 9.96
N PRO A 93 -3.06 6.82 9.02
CA PRO A 93 -1.95 5.90 9.25
C PRO A 93 -0.64 6.67 9.42
N THR A 94 0.13 6.32 10.44
CA THR A 94 1.55 6.75 10.50
C THR A 94 2.36 5.94 9.49
N PRO A 95 3.32 6.56 8.79
CA PRO A 95 4.30 5.84 7.98
C PRO A 95 4.89 4.64 8.73
N THR A 96 4.80 3.45 8.13
CA THR A 96 5.38 2.24 8.73
C THR A 96 6.90 2.31 8.62
N SER A 97 7.60 2.36 9.76
CA SER A 97 9.07 2.46 9.81
C SER A 97 9.73 1.12 10.12
N GLY A 98 10.91 0.87 9.54
CA GLY A 98 11.69 -0.37 9.72
C GLY A 98 13.14 -0.15 10.12
N TRP A 99 13.62 1.09 10.10
CA TRP A 99 15.04 1.44 10.27
C TRP A 99 15.46 1.75 11.71
N SER A 100 14.52 1.86 12.64
CA SER A 100 14.80 2.14 14.06
C SER A 100 14.08 1.15 14.98
N LYS A 101 14.81 0.68 15.99
CA LYS A 101 14.28 -0.21 17.04
C LYS A 101 13.25 0.50 17.91
N LEU A 102 13.37 1.82 18.03
CA LEU A 102 12.42 2.68 18.72
C LEU A 102 11.62 3.47 17.69
N ASP A 103 10.32 3.63 17.91
CA ASP A 103 9.49 4.49 17.07
C ASP A 103 9.59 5.97 17.50
N GLN A 104 8.80 6.82 16.85
CA GLN A 104 8.78 8.27 17.11
C GLN A 104 8.32 8.64 18.54
N ASN A 105 7.67 7.71 19.25
CA ASN A 105 7.23 7.88 20.63
C ASN A 105 8.20 7.22 21.63
N ASN A 106 9.36 6.75 21.15
CA ASN A 106 10.36 6.03 21.93
C ASN A 106 9.89 4.64 22.42
N ASP A 107 8.86 4.07 21.80
CA ASP A 107 8.37 2.71 22.06
C ASP A 107 9.08 1.68 21.18
N THR A 108 9.03 0.39 21.57
CA THR A 108 9.60 -0.68 20.74
C THR A 108 8.86 -0.80 19.41
N ASN A 109 9.55 -0.54 18.30
CA ASN A 109 8.98 -0.66 16.96
C ASN A 109 8.80 -2.14 16.58
N PRO A 110 7.55 -2.62 16.38
CA PRO A 110 7.29 -4.02 16.05
C PRO A 110 7.79 -4.44 14.65
N ASN A 111 8.07 -3.46 13.79
CA ASN A 111 8.47 -3.70 12.40
C ASN A 111 9.99 -3.77 12.20
N PHE A 112 10.82 -3.37 13.18
CA PHE A 112 12.30 -3.28 13.03
C PHE A 112 12.96 -4.56 12.50
N TYR A 113 12.53 -5.73 12.97
CA TYR A 113 13.03 -7.03 12.49
C TYR A 113 12.16 -7.65 11.40
N THR A 114 11.58 -6.83 10.52
CA THR A 114 10.74 -7.30 9.42
C THR A 114 11.38 -6.92 8.11
N LEU A 115 11.56 -7.88 7.21
CA LEU A 115 11.93 -7.58 5.84
C LEU A 115 10.70 -7.05 5.10
N PHE A 116 10.72 -5.77 4.73
CA PHE A 116 9.64 -5.15 3.96
C PHE A 116 10.16 -3.97 3.13
N ASP A 117 9.35 -3.57 2.15
CA ASP A 117 9.51 -2.33 1.39
C ASP A 117 8.14 -1.88 0.86
N TRP A 118 8.05 -0.73 0.21
CA TRP A 118 6.82 -0.23 -0.39
C TRP A 118 7.03 0.50 -1.71
N PHE A 119 5.92 0.70 -2.41
CA PHE A 119 5.79 1.69 -3.46
C PHE A 119 4.53 2.52 -3.20
N GLU A 120 4.47 3.68 -3.83
CA GLU A 120 3.42 4.66 -3.64
C GLU A 120 2.62 4.79 -4.94
N TYR A 121 1.33 5.06 -4.82
CA TYR A 121 0.49 5.44 -5.96
C TYR A 121 -0.60 6.42 -5.53
N SER A 122 -1.05 7.24 -6.48
CA SER A 122 -2.33 7.94 -6.36
C SER A 122 -3.15 7.65 -7.60
N TRP A 123 -4.40 7.22 -7.37
CA TRP A 123 -5.39 7.06 -8.41
C TRP A 123 -6.66 7.79 -8.00
N GLY A 124 -7.08 8.73 -8.83
CA GLY A 124 -8.27 9.51 -8.59
C GLY A 124 -8.75 10.24 -9.84
N PRO A 125 -9.83 11.03 -9.70
CA PRO A 125 -10.37 11.81 -10.80
C PRO A 125 -9.31 12.77 -11.34
N GLN A 126 -9.23 12.87 -12.67
CA GLN A 126 -8.39 13.86 -13.32
C GLN A 126 -8.88 15.27 -12.95
N PRO A 127 -8.04 16.14 -12.39
CA PRO A 127 -8.42 17.53 -12.18
C PRO A 127 -8.76 18.23 -13.51
N ALA A 128 -9.51 19.34 -13.43
CA ALA A 128 -10.03 20.15 -14.54
C ALA A 128 -9.07 20.27 -15.75
N PRO A 129 -9.61 20.42 -16.98
CA PRO A 129 -9.03 19.84 -18.19
C PRO A 129 -7.56 20.19 -18.41
N VAL A 130 -6.72 19.15 -18.41
CA VAL A 130 -5.34 19.21 -18.90
C VAL A 130 -5.39 18.84 -20.39
N PRO A 131 -4.97 19.71 -21.33
CA PRO A 131 -4.89 19.35 -22.74
C PRO A 131 -3.98 18.14 -22.95
N PRO A 132 -4.34 17.16 -23.81
CA PRO A 132 -5.56 17.09 -24.63
C PRO A 132 -6.82 16.81 -23.80
N LEU A 133 -7.98 17.32 -24.25
CA LEU A 133 -9.26 17.12 -23.56
C LEU A 133 -9.57 15.62 -23.37
N LEU A 134 -9.43 15.15 -22.13
CA LEU A 134 -9.80 13.79 -21.74
C LEU A 134 -11.33 13.70 -21.49
N PRO A 135 -11.94 12.50 -21.58
CA PRO A 135 -13.34 12.30 -21.22
C PRO A 135 -13.66 12.82 -19.80
N ALA A 136 -14.90 13.26 -19.57
CA ALA A 136 -15.32 13.86 -18.29
C ALA A 136 -15.17 12.94 -17.06
N ASN A 137 -15.05 11.63 -17.27
CA ASN A 137 -14.82 10.62 -16.25
C ASN A 137 -13.38 10.07 -16.27
N ALA A 138 -12.43 10.79 -16.86
CA ALA A 138 -11.05 10.39 -16.87
C ALA A 138 -10.47 10.40 -15.45
N THR A 139 -9.62 9.42 -15.18
CA THR A 139 -8.82 9.31 -13.96
C THR A 139 -7.35 9.33 -14.34
N TYR A 140 -6.48 9.78 -13.44
CA TYR A 140 -5.05 9.55 -13.57
C TYR A 140 -4.60 8.47 -12.60
N ILE A 141 -3.51 7.80 -12.97
CA ILE A 141 -2.72 7.03 -12.03
C ILE A 141 -1.27 7.49 -12.11
N ASN A 142 -0.70 7.79 -10.95
CA ASN A 142 0.72 8.00 -10.79
C ASN A 142 1.25 7.08 -9.70
N GLY A 143 2.56 6.87 -9.69
CA GLY A 143 3.19 6.12 -8.62
C GLY A 143 4.70 6.05 -8.79
N ASN A 144 5.38 5.71 -7.70
CA ASN A 144 6.82 5.68 -7.61
C ASN A 144 7.27 4.57 -6.66
N GLN A 145 8.47 4.08 -6.91
CA GLN A 145 9.28 3.44 -5.87
C GLN A 145 10.03 4.55 -5.15
N THR A 146 10.32 4.36 -3.86
CA THR A 146 11.01 5.37 -3.07
C THR A 146 12.11 4.75 -2.23
N GLN A 147 13.17 5.52 -2.01
CA GLN A 147 14.24 5.24 -1.04
C GLN A 147 14.46 6.45 -0.14
N VAL A 148 13.46 7.34 -0.03
CA VAL A 148 13.57 8.56 0.78
C VAL A 148 13.84 8.22 2.26
N ASP A 149 13.20 7.18 2.78
CA ASP A 149 13.36 6.79 4.20
C ASP A 149 14.25 5.54 4.38
N MET A 150 14.12 4.51 3.53
CA MET A 150 14.91 3.28 3.63
C MET A 150 14.97 2.51 2.31
N PHE A 151 15.87 1.53 2.25
CA PHE A 151 15.90 0.48 1.23
C PHE A 151 15.78 -0.89 1.90
N GLY A 152 14.74 -1.65 1.56
CA GLY A 152 14.45 -2.95 2.19
C GLY A 152 14.44 -4.13 1.21
N ILE A 153 13.68 -4.02 0.11
CA ILE A 153 13.51 -5.06 -0.90
C ILE A 153 13.78 -4.45 -2.28
N PRO A 154 14.77 -4.95 -3.05
CA PRO A 154 14.92 -4.57 -4.44
C PRO A 154 13.65 -4.95 -5.22
N MET A 155 13.02 -3.96 -5.85
CA MET A 155 11.73 -4.13 -6.53
C MET A 155 11.76 -3.48 -7.91
N LEU A 156 10.90 -3.97 -8.81
CA LEU A 156 10.56 -3.31 -10.07
C LEU A 156 9.07 -2.97 -10.03
N PHE A 157 8.74 -1.72 -10.31
CA PHE A 157 7.36 -1.25 -10.48
C PHE A 157 7.10 -0.87 -11.93
N THR A 158 5.96 -1.29 -12.47
CA THR A 158 5.61 -1.10 -13.88
C THR A 158 4.13 -0.78 -14.02
N PHE A 159 3.81 0.28 -14.75
CA PHE A 159 2.46 0.56 -15.21
C PHE A 159 2.27 0.01 -16.62
N VAL A 160 1.09 -0.57 -16.86
CA VAL A 160 0.65 -0.99 -18.19
C VAL A 160 -0.68 -0.28 -18.44
N GLY A 161 -0.67 0.69 -19.35
CA GLY A 161 -1.87 1.34 -19.83
C GLY A 161 -2.68 0.41 -20.74
N VAL A 162 -3.95 0.74 -20.93
CA VAL A 162 -4.73 0.24 -22.06
C VAL A 162 -4.62 1.32 -23.12
N ASP A 163 -3.87 1.06 -24.19
CA ASP A 163 -3.89 1.91 -25.38
C ASP A 163 -5.30 1.95 -25.99
#